data_AF-A0A1A3HPH3-F1
#
_entry.id   AF-A0A1A3HPH3-F1
#
_cell.length_a   1.000
_cell.length_b   1.000
_cell.length_c   1.000
_cell.angle_alpha   90.00
_cell.angle_beta   90.00
_cell.angle_gamma   90.00
#
_symmetry.space_group_name_H-M   'P 1'
#
loop_
_entity.id
_entity.type
_entity.pdbx_description
1 polymer ?
#
loop_
_entity_poly.entity_id
_entity_poly.type
_entity_poly.pdbx_seq_one_letter_code
_entity_poly.pdbx_strand_id
1 'polypeptide(L)'
;MTAPLPPRHKVAIFAESSPRMRKLLSEVIPECPILVAISARARELAVATRGATPAAAAWPTTVDEISDEWMEAEVARRRAVSDHESRLAVIADLERNARDEIYDLIETRATDLIAALAAQFDDLVDRLADAVAELGEDVNTAAAAIASGPLATAAWKAIADMADEYADIRAVQLRLYRGCTTIFFDELRCGDQDPAVTSTEARVYFHRHIAAIAPNWRGGRNDHGVILDATYPWPADPVERLVWFTRSDSGMWCPTPDELREHFTNSPATPLPHLIAQQVVG
;
A
#
# COMPACT_ATOMS: atom_id res chain seq x y z
N MET A 1 1.09 15.36 30.71
CA MET A 1 1.66 15.38 29.34
C MET A 1 1.05 14.23 28.58
N THR A 2 0.22 14.50 27.58
CA THR A 2 -0.38 13.46 26.73
C THR A 2 0.71 12.91 25.82
N ALA A 3 0.93 11.59 25.83
CA ALA A 3 1.86 10.97 24.90
C ALA A 3 1.43 11.28 23.44
N PRO A 4 2.36 11.44 22.49
CA PRO A 4 2.01 11.63 21.10
C PRO A 4 1.14 10.46 20.60
N LEU A 5 0.19 10.73 19.70
CA LEU A 5 -0.59 9.67 19.07
C LEU A 5 0.32 8.81 18.18
N PRO A 6 0.11 7.48 18.14
CA PRO A 6 0.81 6.62 17.21
C PRO A 6 0.57 7.08 15.76
N PRO A 7 1.59 6.95 14.88
CA PRO A 7 1.40 7.20 13.47
C PRO A 7 0.35 6.25 12.92
N ARG A 8 -0.47 6.72 11.99
CA ARG A 8 -1.46 5.87 11.33
C ARG A 8 -0.73 4.87 10.42
N HIS A 9 -1.18 3.62 10.41
CA HIS A 9 -0.62 2.60 9.54
C HIS A 9 -0.75 3.00 8.06
N LYS A 10 0.31 2.83 7.26
CA LYS A 10 0.37 3.30 5.87
C LYS A 10 -0.70 2.64 4.98
N VAL A 11 -1.00 1.37 5.23
CA VAL A 11 -2.06 0.62 4.53
C VAL A 11 -3.45 1.19 4.87
N ALA A 12 -3.71 1.49 6.14
CA ALA A 12 -4.97 2.07 6.57
C ALA A 12 -5.21 3.46 5.97
N ILE A 13 -4.16 4.30 5.86
CA ILE A 13 -4.23 5.58 5.14
C ILE A 13 -4.56 5.35 3.66
N PHE A 14 -3.88 4.40 3.00
CA PHE A 14 -4.10 4.14 1.58
C PHE A 14 -5.53 3.64 1.27
N ALA A 15 -6.15 2.92 2.19
CA ALA A 15 -7.55 2.48 2.09
C ALA A 15 -8.57 3.63 2.06
N GLU A 16 -8.19 4.83 2.50
CA GLU A 16 -9.06 6.02 2.39
C GLU A 16 -9.28 6.41 0.93
N SER A 17 -8.26 6.23 0.07
CA SER A 17 -8.31 6.56 -1.36
C SER A 17 -8.41 5.37 -2.30
N SER A 18 -8.18 4.14 -1.84
CA SER A 18 -8.24 2.92 -2.65
C SER A 18 -9.45 2.05 -2.28
N PRO A 19 -10.50 1.98 -3.13
CA PRO A 19 -11.65 1.10 -2.89
C PRO A 19 -11.26 -0.38 -2.77
N ARG A 20 -10.30 -0.84 -3.59
CA ARG A 20 -9.80 -2.22 -3.54
C ARG A 20 -9.10 -2.54 -2.23
N MET A 21 -8.20 -1.67 -1.75
CA MET A 21 -7.57 -1.87 -0.43
C MET A 21 -8.60 -1.87 0.69
N ARG A 22 -9.60 -0.98 0.64
CA ARG A 22 -10.67 -0.93 1.64
C ARG A 22 -11.47 -2.24 1.68
N LYS A 23 -11.85 -2.76 0.51
CA LYS A 23 -12.54 -4.04 0.36
C LYS A 23 -11.68 -5.19 0.92
N LEU A 24 -10.41 -5.25 0.52
CA LEU A 24 -9.45 -6.25 1.00
C LEU A 24 -9.32 -6.24 2.53
N LEU A 25 -9.16 -5.06 3.14
CA LEU A 25 -9.12 -4.92 4.59
C LEU A 25 -10.41 -5.41 5.25
N SER A 26 -11.59 -5.08 4.71
CA SER A 26 -12.85 -5.53 5.30
C SER A 26 -13.09 -7.03 5.19
N GLU A 27 -12.52 -7.68 4.16
CA GLU A 27 -12.64 -9.13 3.95
C GLU A 27 -11.68 -9.92 4.84
N VAL A 28 -10.43 -9.46 4.98
CA VAL A 28 -9.38 -10.18 5.73
C VAL A 28 -9.32 -9.78 7.20
N ILE A 29 -9.65 -8.52 7.51
CA ILE A 29 -9.61 -7.91 8.85
C ILE A 29 -10.95 -7.19 9.10
N PRO A 30 -12.05 -7.94 9.33
CA PRO A 30 -13.40 -7.36 9.45
C PRO A 30 -13.55 -6.34 10.59
N GLU A 31 -12.65 -6.35 11.58
CA GLU A 31 -12.57 -5.39 12.68
C GLU A 31 -12.05 -4.02 12.24
N CYS A 32 -11.24 -3.96 11.18
CA CYS A 32 -10.53 -2.75 10.76
C CYS A 32 -11.49 -1.58 10.42
N PRO A 33 -12.59 -1.76 9.67
CA PRO A 33 -13.54 -0.68 9.41
C PRO A 33 -14.17 -0.11 10.69
N ILE A 34 -14.46 -0.97 11.67
CA ILE A 34 -15.05 -0.55 12.96
C ILE A 34 -14.04 0.27 13.74
N LEU A 35 -12.79 -0.17 13.85
CA LEU A 35 -11.74 0.55 14.55
C LEU A 35 -11.42 1.90 13.90
N VAL A 36 -11.45 1.98 12.56
CA VAL A 36 -11.31 3.25 11.83
C VAL A 36 -12.44 4.21 12.20
N ALA A 37 -13.69 3.72 12.24
CA ALA A 37 -14.84 4.52 12.65
C ALA A 37 -14.75 4.97 14.13
N ILE A 38 -14.28 4.09 15.04
CA ILE A 38 -14.04 4.43 16.44
C ILE A 38 -12.98 5.54 16.55
N SER A 39 -11.84 5.42 15.86
CA SER A 39 -10.77 6.42 15.88
C SER A 39 -11.26 7.77 15.31
N ALA A 40 -11.99 7.77 14.21
CA ALA A 40 -12.58 8.98 13.64
C ALA A 40 -13.58 9.64 14.62
N ARG A 41 -14.46 8.85 15.22
CA ARG A 41 -15.45 9.36 16.17
C ARG A 41 -14.80 9.89 17.45
N ALA A 42 -13.78 9.22 17.98
CA ALA A 42 -13.01 9.69 19.12
C ALA A 42 -12.36 11.04 18.81
N ARG A 43 -11.77 11.20 17.63
CA ARG A 43 -11.19 12.48 17.19
C ARG A 43 -12.23 13.60 17.12
N GLU A 44 -13.40 13.36 16.53
CA GLU A 44 -14.49 14.33 16.50
C GLU A 44 -14.93 14.75 17.91
N LEU A 45 -15.12 13.77 18.80
CA LEU A 45 -15.49 14.01 20.19
C LEU A 45 -14.41 14.79 20.94
N ALA A 46 -13.11 14.55 20.67
CA ALA A 46 -12.02 15.30 21.27
C ALA A 46 -12.06 16.77 20.84
N VAL A 47 -12.26 17.04 19.55
CA VAL A 47 -12.39 18.41 19.02
C VAL A 47 -13.59 19.12 19.64
N ALA A 48 -14.76 18.47 19.66
CA ALA A 48 -15.96 19.03 20.26
C ALA A 48 -15.79 19.29 21.76
N THR A 49 -15.17 18.36 22.48
CA THR A 49 -14.95 18.49 23.94
C THR A 49 -14.00 19.65 24.24
N ARG A 50 -12.88 19.81 23.50
CA ARG A 50 -11.97 20.95 23.70
C ARG A 50 -12.67 22.30 23.52
N GLY A 51 -13.63 22.41 22.60
CA GLY A 51 -14.42 23.62 22.39
C GLY A 51 -15.33 23.99 23.56
N ALA A 52 -15.66 23.04 24.45
CA ALA A 52 -16.55 23.23 25.60
C ALA A 52 -15.78 23.42 26.93
N THR A 53 -14.67 24.15 26.90
CA THR A 53 -13.83 24.38 28.10
C THR A 53 -14.65 25.10 29.19
N PRO A 54 -14.66 24.62 30.45
CA PRO A 54 -15.36 25.31 31.54
C PRO A 54 -14.87 26.75 31.72
N ALA A 55 -15.79 27.69 31.91
CA ALA A 55 -15.46 29.11 32.08
C ALA A 55 -14.59 29.35 33.33
N ALA A 56 -13.66 30.30 33.23
CA ALA A 56 -12.96 30.80 34.41
C ALA A 56 -13.95 31.55 35.30
N ALA A 57 -13.99 31.21 36.59
CA ALA A 57 -14.69 32.05 37.57
C ALA A 57 -13.88 33.31 37.85
N ALA A 58 -14.58 34.42 38.05
CA ALA A 58 -13.96 35.64 38.57
C ALA A 58 -13.48 35.38 40.00
N TRP A 59 -12.30 35.89 40.33
CA TRP A 59 -11.82 35.91 41.70
C TRP A 59 -12.63 36.92 42.51
N PRO A 60 -12.95 36.61 43.79
CA PRO A 60 -13.48 37.60 44.71
C PRO A 60 -12.57 38.82 44.77
N THR A 61 -13.16 40.01 44.67
CA THR A 61 -12.46 41.29 44.76
C THR A 61 -12.54 41.91 46.15
N THR A 62 -13.46 41.42 46.99
CA THR A 62 -13.63 41.80 48.38
C THR A 62 -13.73 40.56 49.28
N VAL A 63 -13.54 40.73 50.59
CA VAL A 63 -13.61 39.62 51.56
C VAL A 63 -15.04 39.10 51.72
N ASP A 64 -16.03 39.99 51.66
CA ASP A 64 -17.45 39.64 51.82
C ASP A 64 -18.00 38.80 50.64
N GLU A 65 -17.31 38.82 49.50
CA GLU A 65 -17.61 37.95 48.34
C GLU A 65 -17.19 36.48 48.56
N ILE A 66 -16.41 36.18 49.60
CA ILE A 66 -16.06 34.81 49.99
C ILE A 66 -17.21 34.24 50.84
N SER A 67 -18.33 33.96 50.19
CA SER A 67 -19.51 33.34 50.80
C SER A 67 -19.51 31.82 50.63
N ASP A 68 -20.40 31.14 51.37
CA ASP A 68 -20.64 29.69 51.18
C ASP A 68 -21.08 29.39 49.74
N GLU A 69 -21.92 30.25 49.15
CA GLU A 69 -22.35 30.14 47.75
C GLU A 69 -21.17 30.24 46.77
N TRP A 70 -20.24 31.18 47.01
CA TRP A 70 -19.03 31.29 46.20
C TRP A 70 -18.14 30.05 46.34
N MET A 71 -17.97 29.54 47.57
CA MET A 71 -17.20 28.33 47.84
C MET A 71 -17.79 27.11 47.12
N GLU A 72 -19.11 26.94 47.15
CA GLU A 72 -19.81 25.87 46.42
C GLU A 72 -19.64 25.99 44.91
N ALA A 73 -19.78 27.21 44.36
CA ALA A 73 -19.58 27.48 42.94
C ALA A 73 -18.14 27.18 42.49
N GLU A 74 -17.14 27.57 43.29
CA GLU A 74 -15.73 27.29 43.01
C GLU A 74 -15.41 25.79 43.10
N VAL A 75 -15.97 25.06 44.07
CA VAL A 75 -15.86 23.60 44.16
C VAL A 75 -16.49 22.93 42.93
N ALA A 76 -17.70 23.33 42.55
CA ALA A 76 -18.38 22.80 41.38
C ALA A 76 -17.58 23.07 40.09
N ARG A 77 -17.02 24.28 39.94
CA ARG A 77 -16.16 24.63 38.81
C ARG A 77 -14.91 23.76 38.75
N ARG A 78 -14.20 23.56 39.86
CA ARG A 78 -13.00 22.70 39.91
C ARG A 78 -13.33 21.25 39.54
N ARG A 79 -14.47 20.72 40.01
CA ARG A 79 -14.96 19.40 39.59
C ARG A 79 -15.23 19.34 38.09
N ALA A 80 -15.92 20.34 37.53
CA ALA A 80 -16.19 20.41 36.10
C ALA A 80 -14.91 20.45 35.25
N VAL A 81 -13.86 21.16 35.70
CA VAL A 81 -12.53 21.14 35.04
C VAL A 81 -11.92 19.74 35.10
N SER A 82 -11.90 19.11 36.26
CA SER A 82 -11.34 17.76 36.42
C SER A 82 -12.10 16.70 35.60
N ASP A 83 -13.44 16.78 35.55
CA ASP A 83 -14.28 15.90 34.73
C ASP A 83 -14.02 16.12 33.23
N HIS A 84 -13.86 17.39 32.82
CA HIS A 84 -13.54 17.74 31.44
C HIS A 84 -12.17 17.19 31.00
N GLU A 85 -11.14 17.36 31.82
CA GLU A 85 -9.80 16.81 31.57
C GLU A 85 -9.82 15.28 31.51
N SER A 86 -10.53 14.64 32.44
CA SER A 86 -10.70 13.17 32.48
C SER A 86 -11.40 12.65 31.23
N ARG A 87 -12.46 13.34 30.78
CA ARG A 87 -13.16 13.01 29.54
C ARG A 87 -12.25 13.14 28.32
N LEU A 88 -11.46 14.20 28.23
CA LEU A 88 -10.48 14.36 27.15
C LEU A 88 -9.42 13.26 27.17
N ALA A 89 -8.95 12.85 28.35
CA ALA A 89 -7.99 11.75 28.49
C ALA A 89 -8.59 10.43 27.97
N VAL A 90 -9.80 10.06 28.41
CA VAL A 90 -10.49 8.84 27.96
C VAL A 90 -10.70 8.83 26.44
N ILE A 91 -11.11 9.97 25.85
CA ILE A 91 -11.30 10.06 24.39
C ILE A 91 -9.96 9.90 23.65
N ALA A 92 -8.90 10.52 24.16
CA ALA A 92 -7.56 10.42 23.56
C ALA A 92 -7.01 8.98 23.64
N ASP A 93 -7.25 8.29 24.75
CA ASP A 93 -6.87 6.88 24.92
C ASP A 93 -7.65 5.96 23.98
N LEU A 94 -8.94 6.24 23.76
CA LEU A 94 -9.73 5.50 22.77
C LEU A 94 -9.20 5.68 21.34
N GLU A 95 -8.84 6.92 20.95
CA GLU A 95 -8.22 7.18 19.63
C GLU A 95 -6.87 6.46 19.49
N ARG A 96 -6.05 6.46 20.54
CA ARG A 96 -4.76 5.78 20.59
C ARG A 96 -4.93 4.26 20.45
N ASN A 97 -5.70 3.66 21.34
CA ASN A 97 -5.87 2.20 21.39
C ASN A 97 -6.46 1.67 20.09
N ALA A 98 -7.41 2.38 19.48
CA ALA A 98 -7.96 1.98 18.18
C ALA A 98 -6.90 2.01 17.06
N ARG A 99 -5.94 2.95 17.11
CA ARG A 99 -4.86 3.02 16.12
C ARG A 99 -3.81 1.95 16.32
N ASP A 100 -3.42 1.70 17.57
CA ASP A 100 -2.49 0.64 17.91
C ASP A 100 -3.08 -0.71 17.48
N GLU A 101 -4.35 -0.97 17.78
CA GLU A 101 -5.04 -2.20 17.35
C GLU A 101 -5.11 -2.33 15.80
N ILE A 102 -5.42 -1.25 15.08
CA ILE A 102 -5.37 -1.27 13.60
C ILE A 102 -3.97 -1.62 13.10
N TYR A 103 -2.94 -1.05 13.72
CA TYR A 103 -1.56 -1.29 13.36
C TYR A 103 -1.21 -2.78 13.55
N ASP A 104 -1.48 -3.30 14.74
CA ASP A 104 -1.17 -4.68 15.12
C ASP A 104 -1.94 -5.70 14.26
N LEU A 105 -3.23 -5.45 13.99
CA LEU A 105 -4.04 -6.32 13.13
C LEU A 105 -3.52 -6.36 11.70
N ILE A 106 -3.19 -5.20 11.11
CA ILE A 106 -2.66 -5.17 9.74
C ILE A 106 -1.32 -5.88 9.64
N GLU A 107 -0.42 -5.63 10.59
CA GLU A 107 0.91 -6.26 10.60
C GLU A 107 0.84 -7.77 10.82
N THR A 108 -0.05 -8.22 11.71
CA THR A 108 -0.26 -9.66 12.00
C THR A 108 -0.90 -10.38 10.82
N ARG A 109 -1.76 -9.71 10.05
CA ARG A 109 -2.52 -10.29 8.93
C ARG A 109 -1.94 -9.90 7.57
N ALA A 110 -0.72 -9.35 7.53
CA ALA A 110 -0.11 -8.84 6.30
C ALA A 110 0.03 -9.94 5.22
N THR A 111 0.45 -11.15 5.59
CA THR A 111 0.55 -12.28 4.65
C THR A 111 -0.82 -12.71 4.15
N ASP A 112 -1.85 -12.73 5.01
CA ASP A 112 -3.23 -13.07 4.61
C ASP A 112 -3.79 -12.05 3.62
N LEU A 113 -3.49 -10.75 3.82
CA LEU A 113 -3.84 -9.68 2.88
C LEU A 113 -3.17 -9.88 1.52
N ILE A 114 -1.89 -10.26 1.49
CA ILE A 114 -1.16 -10.54 0.25
C ILE A 114 -1.73 -11.79 -0.44
N ALA A 115 -2.03 -12.86 0.30
CA ALA A 115 -2.62 -14.07 -0.27
C ALA A 115 -4.02 -13.82 -0.87
N ALA A 116 -4.85 -13.02 -0.19
CA ALA A 116 -6.14 -12.62 -0.73
C ALA A 116 -6.01 -11.72 -1.98
N LEU A 117 -5.01 -10.84 -2.02
CA LEU A 117 -4.69 -10.07 -3.22
C LEU A 117 -4.17 -10.96 -4.36
N ALA A 118 -3.38 -11.99 -4.04
CA ALA A 118 -2.88 -12.96 -5.00
C ALA A 118 -4.01 -13.69 -5.70
N ALA A 119 -5.02 -14.16 -4.95
CA ALA A 119 -6.20 -14.78 -5.53
C ALA A 119 -6.98 -13.84 -6.48
N GLN A 120 -7.09 -12.54 -6.15
CA GLN A 120 -7.68 -11.55 -7.06
C GLN A 120 -6.83 -11.33 -8.32
N PHE A 121 -5.51 -11.41 -8.18
CA PHE A 121 -4.58 -11.24 -9.28
C PHE A 121 -4.57 -12.45 -10.20
N ASP A 122 -4.63 -13.66 -9.67
CA ASP A 122 -4.70 -14.90 -10.46
C ASP A 122 -5.98 -14.92 -11.31
N ASP A 123 -7.14 -14.55 -10.74
CA ASP A 123 -8.40 -14.38 -11.51
C ASP A 123 -8.25 -13.36 -12.64
N LEU A 124 -7.58 -12.24 -12.40
CA LEU A 124 -7.30 -11.25 -13.44
C LEU A 124 -6.40 -11.82 -14.53
N VAL A 125 -5.34 -12.53 -14.17
CA VAL A 125 -4.39 -13.12 -15.13
C VAL A 125 -5.07 -14.19 -15.98
N ASP A 126 -5.94 -15.01 -15.41
CA ASP A 126 -6.72 -16.01 -16.15
C ASP A 126 -7.65 -15.33 -17.18
N ARG A 127 -8.42 -14.32 -16.76
CA ARG A 127 -9.28 -13.54 -17.67
C ARG A 127 -8.49 -12.81 -18.75
N LEU A 128 -7.31 -12.30 -18.41
CA LEU A 128 -6.42 -11.63 -19.34
C LEU A 128 -5.87 -12.62 -20.37
N ALA A 129 -5.48 -13.83 -19.95
CA ALA A 129 -5.04 -14.89 -20.85
C ALA A 129 -6.12 -15.29 -21.86
N ASP A 130 -7.36 -15.46 -21.39
CA ASP A 130 -8.52 -15.74 -22.26
C ASP A 130 -8.74 -14.63 -23.30
N ALA A 131 -8.76 -13.36 -22.86
CA ALA A 131 -8.97 -12.23 -23.77
C ALA A 131 -7.81 -12.06 -24.77
N VAL A 132 -6.56 -12.31 -24.36
CA VAL A 132 -5.39 -12.26 -25.25
C VAL A 132 -5.42 -13.42 -26.26
N ALA A 133 -5.95 -14.58 -25.89
CA ALA A 133 -6.17 -15.68 -26.82
C ALA A 133 -7.23 -15.32 -27.88
N GLU A 134 -8.32 -14.64 -27.49
CA GLU A 134 -9.36 -14.17 -28.43
C GLU A 134 -8.86 -13.12 -29.44
N LEU A 135 -7.82 -12.34 -29.10
CA LEU A 135 -7.21 -11.38 -30.03
C LEU A 135 -6.54 -12.04 -31.25
N GLY A 136 -6.03 -13.26 -31.09
CA GLY A 136 -5.18 -13.93 -32.10
C GLY A 136 -3.72 -13.44 -32.09
N GLU A 137 -2.80 -14.30 -32.52
CA GLU A 137 -1.35 -14.18 -32.31
C GLU A 137 -0.71 -12.87 -32.82
N ASP A 138 -1.23 -12.30 -33.91
CA ASP A 138 -0.61 -11.13 -34.57
C ASP A 138 -1.13 -9.77 -34.06
N VAL A 139 -2.18 -9.75 -33.24
CA VAL A 139 -2.82 -8.50 -32.80
C VAL A 139 -2.16 -7.97 -31.53
N ASN A 140 -1.27 -6.98 -31.69
CA ASN A 140 -0.49 -6.39 -30.58
C ASN A 140 -0.81 -4.91 -30.31
N THR A 141 -1.68 -4.29 -31.11
CA THR A 141 -2.03 -2.87 -31.01
C THR A 141 -3.52 -2.64 -31.22
N ALA A 142 -4.03 -1.51 -30.72
CA ALA A 142 -5.44 -1.14 -30.91
C ALA A 142 -5.82 -1.04 -32.40
N ALA A 143 -4.93 -0.50 -33.22
CA ALA A 143 -5.14 -0.39 -34.67
C ALA A 143 -5.23 -1.77 -35.33
N ALA A 144 -4.38 -2.72 -34.92
CA ALA A 144 -4.45 -4.10 -35.41
C ALA A 144 -5.76 -4.78 -34.97
N ALA A 145 -6.22 -4.54 -33.73
CA ALA A 145 -7.48 -5.10 -33.24
C ALA A 145 -8.69 -4.59 -34.04
N ILE A 146 -8.70 -3.30 -34.40
CA ILE A 146 -9.73 -2.71 -35.26
C ILE A 146 -9.70 -3.33 -36.66
N ALA A 147 -8.51 -3.50 -37.23
CA ALA A 147 -8.35 -4.09 -38.56
C ALA A 147 -8.76 -5.57 -38.63
N SER A 148 -8.53 -6.32 -37.55
CA SER A 148 -8.91 -7.75 -37.42
C SER A 148 -10.42 -7.96 -37.20
N GLY A 149 -11.18 -6.89 -36.96
CA GLY A 149 -12.64 -6.91 -36.93
C GLY A 149 -13.27 -6.92 -35.53
N PRO A 150 -14.61 -7.09 -35.46
CA PRO A 150 -15.38 -6.84 -34.24
C PRO A 150 -15.00 -7.69 -33.02
N LEU A 151 -14.62 -8.97 -33.23
CA LEU A 151 -14.23 -9.87 -32.14
C LEU A 151 -12.91 -9.42 -31.48
N ALA A 152 -11.87 -9.17 -32.28
CA ALA A 152 -10.60 -8.66 -31.77
C ALA A 152 -10.76 -7.27 -31.13
N THR A 153 -11.64 -6.42 -31.67
CA THR A 153 -11.97 -5.13 -31.05
C THR A 153 -12.64 -5.30 -29.68
N ALA A 154 -13.54 -6.28 -29.53
CA ALA A 154 -14.19 -6.58 -28.26
C ALA A 154 -13.21 -7.13 -27.21
N ALA A 155 -12.34 -8.06 -27.61
CA ALA A 155 -11.28 -8.59 -26.76
C ALA A 155 -10.29 -7.48 -26.33
N TRP A 156 -9.90 -6.60 -27.26
CA TRP A 156 -9.05 -5.45 -26.94
C TRP A 156 -9.68 -4.55 -25.88
N LYS A 157 -10.98 -4.28 -26.02
CA LYS A 157 -11.72 -3.49 -25.03
C LYS A 157 -11.75 -4.17 -23.66
N ALA A 158 -11.97 -5.49 -23.61
CA ALA A 158 -11.92 -6.22 -22.35
C ALA A 158 -10.54 -6.12 -21.67
N ILE A 159 -9.45 -6.20 -22.44
CA ILE A 159 -8.08 -6.02 -21.92
C ILE A 159 -7.85 -4.59 -21.44
N ALA A 160 -8.40 -3.59 -22.15
CA ALA A 160 -8.32 -2.20 -21.72
C ALA A 160 -9.02 -1.97 -20.38
N ASP A 161 -10.20 -2.55 -20.17
CA ASP A 161 -10.91 -2.48 -18.88
C ASP A 161 -10.11 -3.19 -17.76
N MET A 162 -9.40 -4.28 -18.09
CA MET A 162 -8.52 -5.00 -17.17
C MET A 162 -7.20 -4.26 -16.85
N ALA A 163 -6.78 -3.30 -17.67
CA ALA A 163 -5.57 -2.53 -17.43
C ALA A 163 -5.65 -1.65 -16.18
N ASP A 164 -6.80 -1.02 -15.95
CA ASP A 164 -7.06 -0.25 -14.73
C ASP A 164 -7.11 -1.17 -13.49
N GLU A 165 -7.75 -2.33 -13.63
CA GLU A 165 -7.79 -3.34 -12.56
C GLU A 165 -6.39 -3.87 -12.21
N TYR A 166 -5.56 -4.15 -13.22
CA TYR A 166 -4.15 -4.53 -13.04
C TYR A 166 -3.38 -3.45 -12.28
N ALA A 167 -3.48 -2.19 -12.71
CA ALA A 167 -2.79 -1.07 -12.08
C ALA A 167 -3.22 -0.89 -10.61
N ASP A 168 -4.52 -1.04 -10.33
CA ASP A 168 -5.06 -1.01 -8.98
C ASP A 168 -4.48 -2.14 -8.10
N ILE A 169 -4.44 -3.38 -8.61
CA ILE A 169 -3.85 -4.51 -7.88
C ILE A 169 -2.36 -4.26 -7.62
N ARG A 170 -1.60 -3.80 -8.60
CA ARG A 170 -0.18 -3.48 -8.42
C ARG A 170 0.06 -2.37 -7.41
N ALA A 171 -0.81 -1.36 -7.37
CA ALA A 171 -0.73 -0.30 -6.36
C ALA A 171 -1.00 -0.82 -4.94
N VAL A 172 -1.98 -1.72 -4.79
CA VAL A 172 -2.28 -2.40 -3.51
C VAL A 172 -1.10 -3.30 -3.10
N GLN A 173 -0.57 -4.12 -4.02
CA GLN A 173 0.56 -5.00 -3.78
C GLN A 173 1.78 -4.22 -3.29
N LEU A 174 2.15 -3.15 -4.01
CA LEU A 174 3.26 -2.28 -3.63
C LEU A 174 3.05 -1.64 -2.26
N ARG A 175 1.80 -1.26 -1.95
CA ARG A 175 1.46 -0.68 -0.65
C ARG A 175 1.57 -1.69 0.48
N LEU A 176 1.19 -2.95 0.29
CA LEU A 176 1.36 -3.98 1.31
C LEU A 176 2.85 -4.24 1.55
N TYR A 177 3.61 -4.44 0.48
CA TYR A 177 5.04 -4.74 0.53
C TYR A 177 5.87 -3.65 1.22
N ARG A 178 5.57 -2.37 0.95
CA ARG A 178 6.30 -1.22 1.52
C ARG A 178 5.63 -0.60 2.75
N GLY A 179 4.42 -1.05 3.06
CA GLY A 179 3.54 -0.46 4.06
C GLY A 179 3.51 -1.22 5.37
N CYS A 180 3.65 -2.55 5.31
CA CYS A 180 3.74 -3.44 6.46
C CYS A 180 5.21 -3.68 6.81
N THR A 181 5.55 -3.48 8.08
CA THR A 181 6.89 -3.69 8.62
C THR A 181 7.20 -5.15 8.85
N THR A 182 6.20 -6.04 8.96
CA THR A 182 6.40 -7.49 9.11
C THR A 182 6.78 -8.18 7.79
N ILE A 183 6.60 -7.52 6.65
CA ILE A 183 6.91 -8.05 5.32
C ILE A 183 8.37 -7.73 4.99
N PHE A 184 9.23 -8.72 5.17
CA PHE A 184 10.67 -8.60 4.89
C PHE A 184 11.08 -9.38 3.65
N PHE A 185 11.64 -8.65 2.67
CA PHE A 185 12.29 -9.22 1.49
C PHE A 185 13.45 -8.33 1.04
N ASP A 186 14.29 -8.85 0.16
CA ASP A 186 15.39 -8.10 -0.43
C ASP A 186 14.85 -7.13 -1.49
N GLU A 187 14.54 -5.91 -1.05
CA GLU A 187 14.05 -4.82 -1.91
C GLU A 187 14.98 -4.59 -3.11
N LEU A 188 16.29 -4.52 -2.89
CA LEU A 188 17.27 -4.30 -3.95
C LEU A 188 17.26 -5.43 -4.98
N ARG A 189 17.15 -6.68 -4.53
CA ARG A 189 16.98 -7.86 -5.41
C ARG A 189 15.61 -7.93 -6.07
N CYS A 190 14.63 -7.18 -5.60
CA CYS A 190 13.36 -6.97 -6.32
C CYS A 190 13.41 -5.83 -7.34
N GLY A 191 14.48 -5.03 -7.36
CA GLY A 191 14.58 -3.82 -8.19
C GLY A 191 14.09 -2.56 -7.47
N ASP A 192 13.65 -2.69 -6.21
CA ASP A 192 13.38 -1.53 -5.38
C ASP A 192 14.69 -0.88 -4.94
N GLN A 193 14.68 0.46 -4.84
CA GLN A 193 15.85 1.27 -4.45
C GLN A 193 17.06 1.19 -5.41
N ASP A 194 16.99 0.40 -6.48
CA ASP A 194 18.04 0.35 -7.51
C ASP A 194 17.90 1.57 -8.44
N PRO A 195 18.85 2.52 -8.46
CA PRO A 195 18.75 3.72 -9.29
C PRO A 195 18.81 3.42 -10.80
N ALA A 196 19.28 2.23 -11.20
CA ALA A 196 19.26 1.82 -12.60
C ALA A 196 17.86 1.36 -13.05
N VAL A 197 17.01 0.94 -12.11
CA VAL A 197 15.64 0.48 -12.39
C VAL A 197 14.70 1.69 -12.41
N THR A 198 14.45 2.18 -13.61
CA THR A 198 13.61 3.35 -13.90
C THR A 198 12.15 3.02 -14.19
N SER A 199 11.83 1.78 -14.57
CA SER A 199 10.45 1.36 -14.81
C SER A 199 9.78 0.86 -13.53
N THR A 200 8.56 1.32 -13.27
CA THR A 200 7.76 0.85 -12.12
C THR A 200 7.28 -0.59 -12.25
N GLU A 201 7.23 -1.13 -13.47
CA GLU A 201 6.87 -2.52 -13.76
C GLU A 201 8.05 -3.48 -13.58
N ALA A 202 9.28 -2.96 -13.62
CA ALA A 202 10.48 -3.78 -13.61
C ALA A 202 10.81 -4.29 -12.20
N ARG A 203 9.97 -5.19 -11.68
CA ARG A 203 10.11 -5.79 -10.35
C ARG A 203 9.94 -7.29 -10.35
N VAL A 204 10.75 -7.96 -9.56
CA VAL A 204 10.68 -9.44 -9.44
C VAL A 204 9.34 -9.88 -8.88
N TYR A 205 8.78 -9.19 -7.88
CA TYR A 205 7.46 -9.52 -7.35
C TYR A 205 6.29 -9.14 -8.29
N PHE A 206 6.55 -8.55 -9.46
CA PHE A 206 5.54 -8.40 -10.52
C PHE A 206 5.70 -9.46 -11.61
N HIS A 207 6.94 -9.89 -11.91
CA HIS A 207 7.25 -10.82 -12.98
C HIS A 207 8.27 -11.87 -12.52
N ARG A 208 7.84 -13.12 -12.41
CA ARG A 208 8.68 -14.26 -12.01
C ARG A 208 9.85 -14.48 -12.97
N HIS A 209 9.68 -14.15 -14.24
CA HIS A 209 10.67 -14.37 -15.30
C HIS A 209 11.24 -13.07 -15.87
N ILE A 210 11.27 -11.97 -15.08
CA ILE A 210 11.73 -10.66 -15.57
C ILE A 210 13.10 -10.69 -16.26
N ALA A 211 14.04 -11.48 -15.74
CA ALA A 211 15.38 -11.60 -16.33
C ALA A 211 15.37 -12.34 -17.69
N ALA A 212 14.40 -13.22 -17.93
CA ALA A 212 14.26 -13.89 -19.23
C ALA A 212 13.65 -12.95 -20.27
N ILE A 213 12.60 -12.22 -19.87
CA ILE A 213 11.87 -11.34 -20.78
C ILE A 213 12.54 -9.97 -21.00
N ALA A 214 13.39 -9.53 -20.07
CA ALA A 214 14.12 -8.26 -20.15
C ALA A 214 15.52 -8.40 -19.55
N PRO A 215 16.49 -9.08 -20.20
CA PRO A 215 17.79 -9.42 -19.61
C PRO A 215 18.58 -8.26 -19.00
N ASN A 216 18.45 -7.06 -19.55
CA ASN A 216 19.14 -5.85 -19.10
C ASN A 216 18.23 -4.91 -18.27
N TRP A 217 17.18 -5.42 -17.62
CA TRP A 217 16.22 -4.61 -16.86
C TRP A 217 16.81 -3.85 -15.66
N ARG A 218 18.04 -4.20 -15.23
CA ARG A 218 18.82 -3.52 -14.17
C ARG A 218 19.98 -2.70 -14.71
N GLY A 219 20.11 -2.57 -16.03
CA GLY A 219 21.33 -2.10 -16.66
C GLY A 219 22.50 -3.06 -16.44
N GLY A 220 23.72 -2.61 -16.69
CA GLY A 220 24.89 -3.46 -16.53
C GLY A 220 26.20 -2.78 -16.88
N ARG A 221 27.25 -3.58 -16.99
CA ARG A 221 28.48 -3.20 -17.67
C ARG A 221 28.75 -4.19 -18.78
N ASN A 222 29.19 -3.69 -19.94
CA ASN A 222 29.71 -4.56 -20.99
C ASN A 222 31.15 -4.99 -20.68
N ASP A 223 31.72 -5.83 -21.55
CA ASP A 223 33.08 -6.36 -21.43
C ASP A 223 34.18 -5.27 -21.45
N HIS A 224 33.85 -4.05 -21.86
CA HIS A 224 34.73 -2.88 -21.86
C HIS A 224 34.57 -2.00 -20.62
N GLY A 225 33.75 -2.41 -19.65
CA GLY A 225 33.47 -1.65 -18.43
C GLY A 225 32.55 -0.44 -18.62
N VAL A 226 31.92 -0.28 -19.80
CA VAL A 226 30.97 0.80 -20.07
C VAL A 226 29.65 0.48 -19.38
N ILE A 227 29.11 1.46 -18.65
CA ILE A 227 27.79 1.36 -18.01
C ILE A 227 26.72 1.36 -19.10
N LEU A 228 25.85 0.35 -19.06
CA LEU A 228 24.67 0.23 -19.89
C LEU A 228 23.44 0.57 -19.08
N ASP A 229 22.58 1.43 -19.62
CA ASP A 229 21.29 1.76 -19.03
C ASP A 229 20.36 0.55 -19.04
N ALA A 230 19.40 0.54 -18.12
CA ALA A 230 18.35 -0.45 -18.11
C ALA A 230 17.48 -0.36 -19.37
N THR A 231 17.14 -1.51 -19.94
CA THR A 231 16.25 -1.58 -21.11
C THR A 231 15.01 -2.41 -20.82
N TYR A 232 13.88 -1.96 -21.37
CA TYR A 232 12.58 -2.59 -21.18
C TYR A 232 11.96 -2.84 -22.56
N PRO A 233 11.70 -4.11 -22.91
CA PRO A 233 11.19 -4.47 -24.24
C PRO A 233 9.68 -4.28 -24.38
N TRP A 234 8.97 -3.98 -23.28
CA TRP A 234 7.51 -3.87 -23.30
C TRP A 234 7.01 -2.48 -23.75
N PRO A 235 5.83 -2.40 -24.39
CA PRO A 235 5.23 -1.14 -24.83
C PRO A 235 4.93 -0.14 -23.70
N ALA A 236 4.90 1.14 -24.09
CA ALA A 236 4.51 2.24 -23.19
C ALA A 236 2.99 2.28 -22.94
N ASP A 237 2.17 1.91 -23.93
CA ASP A 237 0.72 1.83 -23.74
C ASP A 237 0.35 0.71 -22.74
N PRO A 238 -0.48 0.98 -21.71
CA PRO A 238 -0.82 -0.03 -20.70
C PRO A 238 -1.50 -1.29 -21.25
N VAL A 239 -2.34 -1.14 -22.28
CA VAL A 239 -3.09 -2.27 -22.87
C VAL A 239 -2.15 -3.12 -23.72
N GLU A 240 -1.36 -2.49 -24.59
CA GLU A 240 -0.32 -3.19 -25.37
C GLU A 240 0.68 -3.90 -24.45
N ARG A 241 1.01 -3.28 -23.30
CA ARG A 241 1.90 -3.87 -22.31
C ARG A 241 1.33 -5.13 -21.67
N LEU A 242 0.05 -5.16 -21.31
CA LEU A 242 -0.59 -6.38 -20.79
C LEU A 242 -0.64 -7.50 -21.82
N VAL A 243 -0.94 -7.18 -23.08
CA VAL A 243 -0.86 -8.16 -24.18
C VAL A 243 0.57 -8.73 -24.27
N TRP A 244 1.57 -7.85 -24.22
CA TRP A 244 2.97 -8.26 -24.27
C TRP A 244 3.39 -9.13 -23.07
N PHE A 245 3.01 -8.76 -21.84
CA PHE A 245 3.34 -9.52 -20.63
C PHE A 245 2.75 -10.93 -20.64
N THR A 246 1.54 -11.06 -21.18
CA THR A 246 0.83 -12.33 -21.30
C THR A 246 1.50 -13.22 -22.36
N ARG A 247 1.84 -12.67 -23.52
CA ARG A 247 2.47 -13.42 -24.63
C ARG A 247 3.93 -13.79 -24.38
N SER A 248 4.66 -12.93 -23.68
CA SER A 248 6.09 -13.14 -23.41
C SER A 248 6.34 -14.09 -22.23
N ASP A 249 5.28 -14.66 -21.65
CA ASP A 249 5.34 -15.50 -20.44
C ASP A 249 6.19 -14.85 -19.33
N SER A 250 5.89 -13.59 -19.04
CA SER A 250 6.61 -12.83 -18.00
C SER A 250 6.50 -13.46 -16.61
N GLY A 251 5.59 -14.43 -16.43
CA GLY A 251 5.24 -15.00 -15.14
C GLY A 251 4.63 -13.93 -14.23
N MET A 252 3.64 -13.20 -14.73
CA MET A 252 2.88 -12.25 -13.91
C MET A 252 2.39 -12.96 -12.65
N TRP A 253 2.68 -12.39 -11.49
CA TRP A 253 2.32 -13.01 -10.22
C TRP A 253 2.24 -11.98 -9.09
N CYS A 254 1.62 -12.37 -7.97
CA CYS A 254 1.55 -11.61 -6.72
C CYS A 254 1.98 -12.51 -5.55
N PRO A 255 3.29 -12.74 -5.36
CA PRO A 255 3.77 -13.71 -4.39
C PRO A 255 3.53 -13.29 -2.94
N THR A 256 3.51 -14.28 -2.06
CA THR A 256 3.76 -14.11 -0.62
C THR A 256 5.27 -13.92 -0.35
N PRO A 257 5.66 -13.40 0.83
CA PRO A 257 7.08 -13.26 1.18
C PRO A 257 7.84 -14.59 1.16
N ASP A 258 7.18 -15.69 1.50
CA ASP A 258 7.79 -17.03 1.52
C ASP A 258 8.04 -17.54 0.10
N GLU A 259 7.08 -17.37 -0.83
CA GLU A 259 7.25 -17.69 -2.25
C GLU A 259 8.36 -16.84 -2.89
N LEU A 260 8.47 -15.56 -2.49
CA LEU A 260 9.54 -14.70 -2.98
C LEU A 260 10.92 -15.17 -2.49
N ARG A 261 11.01 -15.61 -1.23
CA ARG A 261 12.24 -16.19 -0.67
C ARG A 261 12.61 -17.51 -1.33
N GLU A 262 11.62 -18.36 -1.59
CA GLU A 262 11.81 -19.61 -2.35
C GLU A 262 12.30 -19.33 -3.76
N HIS A 263 11.66 -18.39 -4.48
CA HIS A 263 12.09 -17.96 -5.80
C HIS A 263 13.55 -17.51 -5.80
N PHE A 264 13.95 -16.72 -4.80
CA PHE A 264 15.35 -16.30 -4.64
C PHE A 264 16.33 -17.41 -4.29
N THR A 265 15.86 -18.49 -3.67
CA THR A 265 16.70 -19.66 -3.40
C THR A 265 16.91 -20.49 -4.66
N ASN A 266 15.87 -20.61 -5.50
CA ASN A 266 15.87 -21.45 -6.69
C ASN A 266 16.33 -20.72 -7.97
N SER A 267 16.36 -19.39 -7.97
CA SER A 267 16.80 -18.56 -9.08
C SER A 267 17.82 -17.53 -8.57
N PRO A 268 19.12 -17.86 -8.60
CA PRO A 268 20.17 -16.93 -8.13
C PRO A 268 20.11 -15.63 -8.93
N ALA A 269 20.24 -14.49 -8.24
CA ALA A 269 20.15 -13.18 -8.88
C ALA A 269 21.24 -12.99 -9.93
N THR A 270 20.90 -12.29 -11.02
CA THR A 270 21.91 -11.65 -11.85
C THR A 270 22.74 -10.70 -10.98
N PRO A 271 24.08 -10.76 -11.00
CA PRO A 271 24.93 -9.93 -10.14
C PRO A 271 24.61 -8.44 -10.26
N LEU A 272 24.56 -7.73 -9.13
CA LEU A 272 24.34 -6.28 -9.13
C LEU A 272 25.54 -5.55 -9.77
N PRO A 273 25.34 -4.66 -10.76
CA PRO A 273 26.43 -4.04 -11.52
C PRO A 273 27.45 -3.27 -10.67
N HIS A 274 27.04 -2.74 -9.52
CA HIS A 274 27.86 -1.90 -8.64
C HIS A 274 28.61 -2.68 -7.54
N LEU A 275 28.24 -3.93 -7.25
CA LEU A 275 28.93 -4.75 -6.23
C LEU A 275 30.15 -5.49 -6.77
N ILE A 276 30.27 -5.65 -8.09
CA ILE A 276 31.46 -6.27 -8.72
C ILE A 276 32.72 -5.42 -8.48
N ALA A 277 32.58 -4.11 -8.24
CA ALA A 277 33.69 -3.19 -8.05
C ALA A 277 34.44 -3.36 -6.71
N GLN A 278 33.86 -4.05 -5.71
CA GLN A 278 34.50 -4.20 -4.38
C GLN A 278 35.20 -5.56 -4.18
N GLN A 279 35.06 -6.52 -5.09
CA GLN A 279 35.64 -7.87 -4.94
C GLN A 279 36.89 -8.14 -5.81
N VAL A 280 37.31 -7.19 -6.66
CA VAL A 280 38.48 -7.36 -7.56
C VAL A 280 39.72 -6.57 -7.09
N VAL A 281 39.69 -6.03 -5.86
CA VAL A 281 40.84 -5.41 -5.21
C VAL A 281 41.15 -6.19 -3.93
N GLY A 282 41.77 -7.36 -4.10
CA GLY A 282 42.25 -8.24 -3.03
C GLY A 282 43.30 -9.19 -3.57
#